data_AF-A0A2S2PV23-F1
#
_entry.id   AF-A0A2S2PV23-F1
#
_cell.length_a   1.000
_cell.length_b   1.000
_cell.length_c   1.000
_cell.angle_alpha   90.00
_cell.angle_beta   90.00
_cell.angle_gamma   90.00
#
_symmetry.space_group_name_H-M   'P 1'
#
loop_
_entity.id
_entity.type
_entity.pdbx_description
1 polymer ?
#
loop_
_entity_poly.entity_id
_entity_poly.type
_entity_poly.pdbx_seq_one_letter_code
_entity_poly.pdbx_strand_id
1 'polypeptide(L)'
;MIESDEGMNTNDGKKKWLNEQHTDRVGTQLYMSPEQISGMSYNYKVDIYSLGVIFFELLNPFTTEMERYQTLTRLRNNIFPSQFSKKFKNEYHLLSLMLSPNPNARPTTFGIRARPPLCDEDSNYDPTLIDETCHFQLHNRKRLISNNLTPQHK
;
A
#
# COMPACT_ATOMS: atom_id res chain seq x y z
N MET A 1 38.30 -26.03 38.31
CA MET A 1 37.24 -24.99 38.29
C MET A 1 37.89 -23.66 37.98
N ILE A 2 38.03 -23.36 36.69
CA ILE A 2 38.34 -22.05 36.11
C ILE A 2 37.50 -22.02 34.82
N GLU A 3 36.79 -20.91 34.62
CA GLU A 3 35.86 -20.60 33.53
C GLU A 3 36.52 -20.64 32.14
N SER A 4 35.73 -20.87 31.08
CA SER A 4 35.69 -20.07 29.84
C SER A 4 34.69 -20.66 28.82
N ASP A 5 33.63 -19.90 28.57
CA ASP A 5 32.83 -19.68 27.34
C ASP A 5 32.83 -20.70 26.18
N GLU A 6 31.63 -21.08 25.74
CA GLU A 6 31.22 -20.99 24.32
C GLU A 6 29.71 -20.70 24.19
N GLY A 7 29.37 -19.79 23.28
CA GLY A 7 28.12 -19.04 23.26
C GLY A 7 26.90 -19.72 22.63
N MET A 8 25.72 -19.37 23.14
CA MET A 8 24.46 -19.58 22.43
C MET A 8 24.23 -18.44 21.44
N ASN A 9 24.36 -18.76 20.15
CA ASN A 9 23.94 -17.93 19.04
C ASN A 9 22.41 -17.97 18.91
N THR A 10 21.71 -16.99 19.48
CA THR A 10 20.31 -16.74 19.15
C THR A 10 20.26 -15.87 17.89
N ASN A 11 20.07 -16.54 16.75
CA ASN A 11 19.61 -15.92 15.51
C ASN A 11 18.15 -15.46 15.67
N ASP A 12 17.93 -14.45 16.50
CA ASP A 12 16.69 -13.69 16.48
C ASP A 12 16.79 -12.63 15.40
N GLY A 13 16.07 -12.89 14.30
CA GLY A 13 15.80 -11.96 13.21
C GLY A 13 15.09 -10.72 13.72
N LYS A 14 15.84 -9.84 14.39
CA LYS A 14 15.45 -8.49 14.77
C LYS A 14 15.12 -7.75 13.49
N LYS A 15 13.83 -7.76 13.13
CA LYS A 15 13.23 -6.86 12.15
C LYS A 15 13.69 -5.46 12.53
N LYS A 16 14.56 -4.94 11.67
CA LYS A 16 15.24 -3.66 11.77
C LYS A 16 14.20 -2.54 11.65
N TRP A 17 13.41 -2.33 12.69
CA TRP A 17 12.71 -1.06 12.91
C TRP A 17 13.76 -0.10 13.46
N LEU A 18 14.67 0.36 12.59
CA LEU A 18 15.62 1.40 12.92
C LEU A 18 15.14 2.73 12.33
N ASN A 19 14.93 3.65 13.27
CA ASN A 19 15.00 5.11 13.17
C ASN A 19 13.98 5.85 12.31
N GLU A 20 13.06 6.51 13.03
CA GLU A 20 13.05 7.99 13.12
C GLU A 20 14.03 8.69 12.16
N GLN A 21 13.51 9.10 11.01
CA GLN A 21 14.08 10.18 10.23
C GLN A 21 13.02 11.25 10.08
N HIS A 22 13.38 12.42 10.60
CA HIS A 22 12.61 13.65 10.61
C HIS A 22 12.17 14.02 9.16
N THR A 23 10.86 14.01 8.94
CA THR A 23 10.06 15.04 8.24
C THR A 23 10.25 15.42 6.77
N ASP A 24 10.96 14.70 5.89
CA ASP A 24 10.90 15.04 4.44
C ASP A 24 10.36 13.95 3.50
N ARG A 25 10.29 12.70 3.96
CA ARG A 25 9.78 11.58 3.11
C ARG A 25 8.62 10.81 3.71
N VAL A 26 8.40 10.94 5.02
CA VAL A 26 7.45 10.12 5.79
C VAL A 26 6.01 10.26 5.26
N GLY A 27 5.61 11.47 4.86
CA GLY A 27 4.25 11.74 4.35
C GLY A 27 3.87 10.88 3.17
N THR A 28 4.75 10.72 2.17
CA THR A 28 4.47 9.90 0.98
C THR A 28 4.50 8.40 1.31
N GLN A 29 5.31 7.98 2.29
CA GLN A 29 5.41 6.57 2.66
C GLN A 29 4.12 6.00 3.25
N LEU A 30 3.30 6.82 3.89
CA LEU A 30 2.01 6.38 4.46
C LEU A 30 1.08 5.77 3.40
N TYR A 31 1.18 6.22 2.16
CA TYR A 31 0.36 5.73 1.03
C TYR A 31 0.99 4.57 0.26
N MET A 32 2.28 4.26 0.48
CA MET A 32 2.97 3.18 -0.24
C MET A 32 2.52 1.79 0.21
N SER A 33 2.34 0.88 -0.73
CA SER A 33 2.02 -0.51 -0.41
C SER A 33 3.17 -1.21 0.33
N PRO A 34 2.90 -2.32 1.06
CA PRO A 34 3.94 -3.07 1.75
C PRO A 34 5.08 -3.50 0.83
N GLU A 35 4.77 -3.96 -0.38
CA GLU A 35 5.75 -4.40 -1.37
C GLU A 35 6.61 -3.26 -1.92
N GLN A 36 6.09 -2.04 -2.03
CA GLN A 36 6.88 -0.86 -2.38
C GLN A 36 7.90 -0.51 -1.29
N ILE A 37 7.48 -0.56 -0.02
CA ILE A 37 8.37 -0.29 1.12
C ILE A 37 9.45 -1.35 1.25
N SER A 38 9.12 -2.61 1.01
CA SER A 38 10.08 -3.72 1.03
C SER A 38 10.99 -3.77 -0.20
N GLY A 39 10.81 -2.87 -1.18
CA GLY A 39 11.60 -2.87 -2.42
C GLY A 39 11.39 -4.13 -3.29
N MET A 40 10.25 -4.80 -3.14
CA MET A 40 9.91 -5.98 -3.92
C MET A 40 9.42 -5.57 -5.31
N SER A 41 9.38 -6.53 -6.25
CA SER A 41 8.71 -6.30 -7.54
C SER A 41 7.24 -5.99 -7.30
N TYR A 42 6.74 -4.95 -7.95
CA TYR A 42 5.35 -4.52 -7.81
C TYR A 42 4.71 -4.27 -9.18
N ASN A 43 3.37 -4.25 -9.19
CA ASN A 43 2.55 -3.95 -10.34
C ASN A 43 1.54 -2.83 -9.98
N TYR A 44 0.55 -2.58 -10.82
CA TYR A 44 -0.49 -1.58 -10.59
C TYR A 44 -1.33 -1.75 -9.31
N LYS A 45 -1.27 -2.89 -8.63
CA LYS A 45 -1.99 -3.10 -7.36
C LYS A 45 -1.45 -2.20 -6.25
N VAL A 46 -0.28 -1.59 -6.43
CA VAL A 46 0.23 -0.54 -5.53
C VAL A 46 -0.67 0.69 -5.53
N ASP A 47 -1.25 1.02 -6.69
CA ASP A 47 -2.16 2.16 -6.83
C ASP A 47 -3.50 1.87 -6.16
N ILE A 48 -3.93 0.60 -6.15
CA ILE A 48 -5.12 0.17 -5.42
C ILE A 48 -4.93 0.33 -3.90
N TYR A 49 -3.73 0.03 -3.40
CA TYR A 49 -3.42 0.22 -1.99
C TYR A 49 -3.40 1.71 -1.60
N SER A 50 -2.68 2.54 -2.36
CA SER A 50 -2.62 3.98 -2.10
C SER A 50 -4.00 4.64 -2.20
N LEU A 51 -4.81 4.25 -3.18
CA LEU A 51 -6.21 4.67 -3.28
C LEU A 51 -7.02 4.27 -2.03
N GLY A 52 -6.76 3.09 -1.45
CA GLY A 52 -7.41 2.66 -0.20
C GLY A 52 -7.07 3.58 0.98
N VAL A 53 -5.80 3.98 1.10
CA VAL A 53 -5.37 4.91 2.17
C VAL A 53 -6.04 6.28 1.98
N ILE A 54 -6.06 6.80 0.75
CA ILE A 54 -6.72 8.08 0.42
C ILE A 54 -8.22 7.99 0.68
N PHE A 55 -8.88 6.90 0.26
CA PHE A 55 -10.31 6.72 0.46
C PHE A 55 -10.68 6.72 1.95
N PHE A 56 -9.89 6.06 2.80
CA PHE A 56 -10.08 6.13 4.23
C PHE A 56 -9.91 7.55 4.78
N GLU A 57 -8.88 8.28 4.33
CA GLU A 57 -8.60 9.65 4.77
C GLU A 57 -9.73 10.62 4.41
N LEU A 58 -10.37 10.44 3.24
CA LEU A 58 -11.57 11.20 2.85
C LEU A 58 -12.78 10.95 3.77
N LEU A 59 -12.91 9.74 4.31
CA LEU A 59 -14.01 9.35 5.20
C LEU A 59 -13.75 9.72 6.68
N ASN A 60 -12.48 9.93 7.04
CA ASN A 60 -12.04 10.18 8.40
C ASN A 60 -11.21 11.48 8.49
N PRO A 61 -11.86 12.66 8.61
CA PRO A 61 -11.15 13.92 8.75
C PRO A 61 -10.32 13.95 10.04
N PHE A 62 -9.14 14.57 9.97
CA PHE A 62 -8.21 14.69 11.09
C PHE A 62 -8.07 16.15 11.53
N THR A 63 -7.89 16.36 12.83
CA THR A 63 -7.66 17.71 13.35
C THR A 63 -6.16 18.04 13.40
N THR A 64 -5.32 17.03 13.59
CA THR A 64 -3.87 17.20 13.73
C THR A 64 -3.09 16.20 12.87
N GLU A 65 -1.90 16.60 12.42
CA GLU A 65 -1.00 15.70 11.68
C GLU A 65 -0.56 14.48 12.50
N MET A 66 -0.42 14.62 13.82
CA MET A 66 -0.02 13.50 14.68
C MET A 66 -1.12 12.43 14.75
N GLU A 67 -2.38 12.86 14.91
CA GLU A 67 -3.54 11.96 14.88
C GLU A 67 -3.64 11.22 13.54
N ARG A 68 -3.48 11.97 12.45
CA ARG A 68 -3.44 11.43 11.08
C ARG A 68 -2.35 10.38 10.92
N TYR A 69 -1.12 10.72 11.30
CA TYR A 69 0.03 9.82 11.22
C TYR A 69 -0.21 8.52 12.01
N GLN A 70 -0.64 8.63 13.27
CA GLN A 70 -0.91 7.47 14.12
C GLN A 70 -2.03 6.59 13.54
N THR A 71 -3.10 7.21 13.04
CA THR A 71 -4.25 6.49 12.50
C THR A 71 -3.89 5.78 11.20
N LEU A 72 -3.21 6.45 10.27
CA LEU A 72 -2.78 5.82 9.01
C LEU A 72 -1.72 4.73 9.25
N THR A 73 -0.83 4.91 10.22
CA THR A 73 0.13 3.85 10.62
C THR A 73 -0.61 2.59 11.11
N ARG A 74 -1.66 2.75 11.91
CA ARG A 74 -2.51 1.64 12.37
C ARG A 74 -3.32 1.02 11.23
N LEU A 75 -3.86 1.84 10.34
CA LEU A 75 -4.61 1.42 9.17
C LEU A 75 -3.79 0.48 8.27
N ARG A 76 -2.50 0.77 8.08
CA ARG A 76 -1.59 -0.11 7.32
C ARG A 76 -1.46 -1.52 7.89
N ASN A 77 -1.72 -1.68 9.19
CA ASN A 77 -1.79 -2.97 9.88
C ASN A 77 -3.23 -3.52 9.95
N ASN A 78 -4.15 -3.01 9.12
CA ASN A 78 -5.57 -3.34 9.11
C ASN A 78 -6.28 -3.05 10.45
N ILE A 79 -5.80 -2.06 11.22
CA ILE A 79 -6.43 -1.61 12.47
C ILE A 79 -7.19 -0.32 12.20
N PHE A 80 -8.52 -0.44 12.10
CA PHE A 80 -9.42 0.70 11.89
C PHE A 80 -9.85 1.33 13.23
N PRO A 81 -10.30 2.59 13.24
CA PRO A 81 -10.96 3.18 14.40
C PRO A 81 -12.18 2.35 14.84
N SER A 82 -12.41 2.23 16.14
CA SER A 82 -13.39 1.28 16.72
C SER A 82 -14.84 1.45 16.23
N GLN A 83 -15.23 2.65 15.83
CA GLN A 83 -16.57 2.96 15.32
C GLN A 83 -16.65 2.97 13.79
N PHE A 84 -15.52 2.85 13.09
CA PHE A 84 -15.47 3.00 11.63
C PHE A 84 -16.32 1.94 10.91
N SER A 85 -16.17 0.66 11.30
CA SER A 85 -16.92 -0.45 10.68
C SER A 85 -18.43 -0.37 10.92
N LYS A 86 -18.86 0.28 12.01
CA LYS A 86 -20.28 0.50 12.31
C LYS A 86 -20.86 1.66 11.52
N LYS A 87 -20.10 2.75 11.36
CA LYS A 87 -20.52 3.96 10.64
C LYS A 87 -20.48 3.79 9.12
N PHE A 88 -19.45 3.11 8.61
CA PHE A 88 -19.14 2.98 7.19
C PHE A 88 -18.95 1.50 6.82
N LYS A 89 -20.04 0.73 6.90
CA LYS A 89 -20.00 -0.75 6.76
C LYS A 89 -19.50 -1.19 5.39
N ASN A 90 -19.99 -0.55 4.33
CA ASN A 90 -19.67 -0.91 2.94
C ASN A 90 -18.24 -0.50 2.60
N GLU A 91 -17.85 0.72 3.00
CA GLU A 91 -16.52 1.27 2.84
C GLU A 91 -15.50 0.44 3.60
N TYR A 92 -15.81 0.03 4.84
CA TYR A 92 -14.94 -0.85 5.63
C TYR A 92 -14.66 -2.17 4.90
N HIS A 93 -15.67 -2.79 4.31
CA HIS A 93 -15.49 -4.02 3.55
C HIS A 93 -14.61 -3.79 2.31
N LEU A 94 -14.88 -2.75 1.55
CA LEU A 94 -14.09 -2.39 0.37
C LEU A 94 -12.64 -2.04 0.73
N LEU A 95 -12.43 -1.22 1.76
CA LEU A 95 -11.11 -0.84 2.27
C LEU A 95 -10.31 -2.05 2.76
N SER A 96 -10.95 -3.02 3.43
CA SER A 96 -10.29 -4.27 3.85
C SER A 96 -9.73 -5.05 2.67
N LEU A 97 -10.36 -4.98 1.49
CA LEU A 97 -9.85 -5.59 0.26
C LEU A 97 -8.73 -4.75 -0.36
N MET A 98 -8.91 -3.43 -0.48
CA MET A 98 -7.93 -2.52 -1.08
C MET A 98 -6.61 -2.47 -0.30
N LEU A 99 -6.69 -2.55 1.04
CA LEU A 99 -5.55 -2.48 1.96
C LEU A 99 -4.94 -3.85 2.30
N SER A 100 -5.29 -4.89 1.54
CA SER A 100 -4.73 -6.23 1.76
C SER A 100 -3.20 -6.23 1.59
N PRO A 101 -2.45 -6.87 2.50
CA PRO A 101 -1.01 -7.06 2.33
C PRO A 101 -0.66 -7.86 1.07
N ASN A 102 -1.54 -8.77 0.65
CA ASN A 102 -1.37 -9.55 -0.58
C ASN A 102 -1.91 -8.75 -1.78
N PRO A 103 -1.07 -8.35 -2.75
CA PRO A 103 -1.50 -7.58 -3.93
C PRO A 103 -2.58 -8.28 -4.77
N ASN A 104 -2.55 -9.62 -4.82
CA ASN A 104 -3.50 -10.41 -5.61
C ASN A 104 -4.90 -10.46 -5.00
N ALA A 105 -5.01 -10.24 -3.69
CA ALA A 105 -6.30 -10.14 -3.01
C ALA A 105 -6.97 -8.77 -3.20
N ARG A 106 -6.22 -7.75 -3.63
CA ARG A 106 -6.77 -6.42 -3.90
C ARG A 106 -7.64 -6.46 -5.16
N PRO A 107 -8.77 -5.75 -5.22
CA PRO A 107 -9.63 -5.72 -6.41
C PRO A 107 -8.95 -5.01 -7.59
N THR A 108 -9.52 -5.14 -8.79
CA THR A 108 -9.22 -4.24 -9.91
C THR A 108 -10.01 -2.94 -9.74
N THR A 109 -9.72 -1.91 -10.55
CA THR A 109 -10.51 -0.67 -10.57
C THR A 109 -11.98 -0.94 -10.90
N PHE A 110 -12.27 -1.87 -11.82
CA PHE A 110 -13.63 -2.35 -12.07
C PHE A 110 -14.24 -3.03 -10.84
N GLY A 111 -13.47 -3.88 -10.17
CA GLY A 111 -13.91 -4.52 -8.94
C GLY A 111 -14.23 -3.52 -7.83
N ILE A 112 -13.52 -2.39 -7.76
CA ILE A 112 -13.83 -1.30 -6.82
C ILE A 112 -15.16 -0.64 -7.20
N ARG A 113 -15.33 -0.26 -8.47
CA ARG A 113 -16.57 0.36 -8.96
C ARG A 113 -17.79 -0.56 -8.82
N ALA A 114 -17.61 -1.87 -8.93
CA ALA A 114 -18.68 -2.86 -8.80
C ALA A 114 -19.12 -3.14 -7.35
N ARG A 115 -18.55 -2.47 -6.34
CA ARG A 115 -18.85 -2.71 -4.92
C ARG A 115 -19.43 -1.47 -4.25
N PRO A 116 -20.37 -1.64 -3.30
CA PRO A 116 -20.81 -0.54 -2.45
C PRO A 116 -19.63 0.11 -1.71
N PRO A 117 -19.66 1.43 -1.46
CA PRO A 117 -20.73 2.38 -1.81
C PRO A 117 -20.62 2.95 -3.24
N LEU A 118 -19.69 2.45 -4.07
CA LEU A 118 -19.37 3.04 -5.38
C LEU A 118 -20.10 2.39 -6.55
N CYS A 119 -20.86 1.32 -6.30
CA CYS A 119 -21.70 0.71 -7.33
C CYS A 119 -22.93 1.58 -7.57
N ASP A 120 -23.09 2.05 -8.80
CA ASP A 120 -24.32 2.70 -9.24
C ASP A 120 -25.38 1.64 -9.47
N GLU A 121 -26.49 1.68 -8.73
CA GLU A 121 -27.67 0.82 -8.93
C GLU A 121 -28.30 1.03 -10.33
N ASP A 122 -28.02 2.17 -10.97
CA ASP A 122 -28.60 2.56 -12.26
C ASP A 122 -27.76 2.15 -13.48
N SER A 123 -26.55 1.62 -13.28
CA SER A 123 -25.75 1.14 -14.40
C SER A 123 -26.13 -0.31 -14.69
N ASN A 124 -26.45 -0.59 -15.96
CA ASN A 124 -26.73 -1.92 -16.51
C ASN A 124 -25.44 -2.78 -16.48
N TYR A 125 -24.86 -2.98 -15.30
CA TYR A 125 -23.59 -3.64 -15.04
C TYR A 125 -23.83 -5.15 -14.97
N ASP A 126 -23.54 -5.82 -16.08
CA ASP A 126 -23.50 -7.29 -16.14
C ASP A 126 -22.19 -7.79 -15.50
N PRO A 127 -22.26 -8.52 -14.37
CA PRO A 127 -21.09 -9.09 -13.70
C PRO A 127 -20.30 -10.10 -14.55
N THR A 128 -20.85 -10.55 -15.67
CA THR A 128 -20.21 -11.54 -16.58
C THR A 128 -19.35 -10.90 -17.67
N LEU A 129 -19.45 -9.59 -17.90
CA LEU A 129 -18.69 -8.85 -18.93
C LEU A 129 -17.38 -8.24 -18.40
N ILE A 130 -16.77 -8.85 -17.38
CA ILE A 130 -15.45 -8.43 -16.90
C ILE A 130 -14.43 -8.81 -17.97
N ASP A 131 -14.17 -7.89 -18.89
CA ASP A 131 -13.01 -7.97 -19.76
C ASP A 131 -11.75 -7.90 -18.87
N GLU A 132 -11.16 -9.06 -18.61
CA GLU A 132 -9.92 -9.22 -17.85
C GLU A 132 -8.76 -8.39 -18.43
N THR A 133 -8.88 -7.85 -19.65
CA THR A 133 -7.80 -7.13 -20.33
C THR A 133 -7.71 -5.63 -20.04
N CYS A 134 -8.68 -5.00 -19.39
CA CYS A 134 -8.59 -3.56 -19.08
C CYS A 134 -7.77 -3.27 -17.81
N HIS A 135 -6.57 -3.84 -17.77
CA HIS A 135 -5.51 -3.42 -16.88
C HIS A 135 -4.88 -2.16 -17.51
N PHE A 136 -5.10 -0.97 -16.91
CA PHE A 136 -4.25 0.20 -17.20
C PHE A 136 -2.81 -0.19 -16.88
N GLN A 137 -2.08 -0.69 -17.88
CA GLN A 137 -0.67 -0.99 -17.79
C GLN A 137 0.06 0.36 -17.74
N LEU A 138 0.45 0.77 -16.53
CA LEU A 138 1.46 1.79 -16.37
C LEU A 138 2.70 1.29 -17.12
N HIS A 139 2.99 1.92 -18.26
CA HIS A 139 4.21 1.66 -18.98
C HIS A 139 5.35 1.95 -18.01
N ASN A 140 6.10 0.91 -17.65
CA ASN A 140 7.33 1.03 -16.90
C ASN A 140 8.22 2.00 -17.69
N ARG A 141 8.28 3.27 -17.28
CA ARG A 141 9.30 4.20 -17.74
C ARG A 141 10.62 3.68 -17.19
N LYS A 142 11.26 2.80 -17.97
CA LYS A 142 12.68 2.52 -17.81
C LYS A 142 13.36 3.87 -17.88
N ARG A 143 13.93 4.30 -16.75
CA ARG A 143 14.80 5.47 -16.70
C ARG A 143 15.91 5.19 -17.71
N LEU A 144 15.91 5.91 -18.82
CA LEU A 144 16.98 5.80 -19.82
C LEU A 144 18.25 6.25 -19.11
N ILE A 145 19.07 5.29 -18.67
CA ILE A 145 20.47 5.56 -18.38
C ILE A 145 21.10 5.75 -19.76
N SER A 146 21.29 7.00 -20.14
CA SER A 146 22.04 7.38 -21.33
C SER A 146 23.49 6.94 -21.15
N ASN A 147 23.81 5.73 -21.59
CA ASN A 147 25.19 5.37 -21.91
C ASN A 147 25.54 6.10 -23.20
N ASN A 148 26.22 7.23 -23.11
CA ASN A 148 27.01 7.78 -24.20
C ASN A 148 28.08 8.69 -23.60
N LEU A 149 29.34 8.25 -23.69
CA LEU A 149 30.49 9.03 -24.17
C LEU A 149 31.72 8.12 -24.10
N THR A 150 31.93 7.33 -25.15
CA THR A 150 33.28 7.03 -25.62
C THR A 150 33.79 8.25 -26.40
N PRO A 151 35.01 8.72 -26.14
CA PRO A 151 35.76 9.46 -27.15
C PRO A 151 36.91 8.60 -27.65
N GLN A 152 36.89 8.26 -28.95
CA GLN A 152 38.09 7.89 -29.70
C GLN A 152 38.53 9.05 -30.59
N HIS A 153 39.84 9.09 -30.83
CA HIS A 153 40.66 9.98 -31.67
C HIS A 153 41.02 11.34 -31.05
N LYS A 154 42.30 11.72 -30.94
CA LYS A 154 43.46 11.47 -31.82
C LYS A 154 44.73 11.17 -31.02
#